data_AF-A0ABD0ZL72-F1
#
_entry.id   AF-A0ABD0ZL72-F1
#
_cell.length_a   1.000
_cell.length_b   1.000
_cell.length_c   1.000
_cell.angle_alpha   90.00
_cell.angle_beta   90.00
_cell.angle_gamma   90.00
#
_symmetry.space_group_name_H-M   'P 1'
#
loop_
_entity.id
_entity.type
_entity.pdbx_description
1 polymer ?
#
loop_
_entity_poly.entity_id
_entity_poly.type
_entity_poly.pdbx_seq_one_letter_code
_entity_poly.pdbx_strand_id
1 'polypeptide(L)'
;MESDKKKEDKPKNPRSIANPLSALTFSWTLPIFWKGYRHDLEVGDLFEPLKEHKSTYLGDKFEKVWNEEVKKCSRIKKDPSFLKVIIAVFGWEILAYGILLFVAEIILRIAQPLFLGGLIDHFTPESKVSKYEAYLYATGIILCSAITVLSMHPYMMGIMHIGMKVRVAACSLIYRKALKLSKTALGQTTVGQVVNLLSNDVNRFDIAFIFLHNLWIGPLQTCIVTYFLWQLIGGPASIIGLFSLLIFIPLQGL
;
A
#
# COMPACT_ATOMS: atom_id res chain seq x y z
N MET A 1 -1.30 41.92 -13.24
CA MET A 1 -0.58 41.53 -14.48
C MET A 1 0.55 40.60 -14.06
N GLU A 2 0.23 39.33 -13.86
CA GLU A 2 1.23 38.28 -13.78
C GLU A 2 0.92 37.41 -14.98
N SER A 3 1.67 37.72 -16.04
CA SER A 3 1.53 37.18 -17.39
C SER A 3 1.44 35.66 -17.36
N ASP A 4 0.52 35.13 -18.19
CA ASP A 4 0.50 33.76 -18.70
C ASP A 4 1.92 33.21 -18.92
N LYS A 5 2.50 32.59 -17.89
CA LYS A 5 3.57 31.62 -18.11
C LYS A 5 2.88 30.47 -18.82
N LYS A 6 3.08 30.38 -20.15
CA LYS A 6 2.88 29.14 -20.91
C LYS A 6 3.36 28.01 -20.00
N LYS A 7 2.46 27.12 -19.58
CA LYS A 7 2.86 25.87 -18.92
C LYS A 7 3.89 25.24 -19.85
N GLU A 8 5.14 25.20 -19.44
CA GLU A 8 6.11 24.33 -20.09
C GLU A 8 5.50 22.93 -20.06
N ASP A 9 5.21 22.40 -21.24
CA ASP A 9 4.64 21.07 -21.38
C ASP A 9 5.70 20.08 -20.91
N LYS A 10 5.58 19.69 -19.63
CA LYS A 10 6.45 18.69 -19.02
C LYS A 10 6.42 17.41 -19.85
N PRO A 11 7.55 16.71 -19.96
CA PRO A 11 7.58 15.44 -20.68
C PRO A 11 6.58 14.46 -20.07
N LYS A 12 5.94 13.66 -20.94
CA LYS A 12 4.99 12.63 -20.50
C LYS A 12 5.69 11.61 -19.61
N ASN A 13 4.96 11.10 -18.62
CA ASN A 13 5.49 10.10 -17.70
C ASN A 13 5.84 8.80 -18.44
N PRO A 14 7.09 8.30 -18.37
CA PRO A 14 7.49 7.06 -19.03
C PRO A 14 6.73 5.83 -18.53
N ARG A 15 6.15 5.89 -17.32
CA ARG A 15 5.25 4.84 -16.81
C ARG A 15 4.02 4.60 -17.68
N SER A 16 3.57 5.60 -18.45
CA SER A 16 2.38 5.53 -19.30
C SER A 16 2.56 4.65 -20.55
N ILE A 17 3.80 4.52 -21.02
CA ILE A 17 4.17 3.72 -22.20
C ILE A 17 4.96 2.45 -21.83
N ALA A 18 5.22 2.24 -20.54
CA ALA A 18 5.99 1.11 -20.05
C ALA A 18 5.25 -0.21 -20.26
N ASN A 19 5.95 -1.19 -20.84
CA ASN A 19 5.43 -2.56 -20.95
C ASN A 19 5.38 -3.24 -19.57
N PRO A 20 4.68 -4.38 -19.43
CA PRO A 20 4.50 -5.04 -18.13
C PRO A 20 5.82 -5.40 -17.43
N LEU A 21 6.82 -5.86 -18.18
CA LEU A 21 8.14 -6.21 -17.62
C LEU A 21 8.84 -4.97 -17.06
N SER A 22 8.88 -3.88 -17.84
CA SER A 22 9.46 -2.60 -17.41
C SER A 22 8.72 -2.02 -16.22
N ALA A 23 7.39 -2.19 -16.14
CA ALA A 23 6.59 -1.78 -15.00
C ALA A 23 6.92 -2.62 -13.75
N LEU A 24 7.08 -3.93 -13.91
CA LEU A 24 7.40 -4.87 -12.83
C LEU A 24 8.81 -4.62 -12.24
N THR A 25 9.80 -4.39 -13.10
CA THR A 25 11.19 -4.16 -12.72
C THR A 25 11.51 -2.69 -12.43
N PHE A 26 10.51 -1.80 -12.53
CA PHE A 26 10.67 -0.35 -12.38
C PHE A 26 11.69 0.28 -13.35
N SER A 27 12.05 -0.41 -14.44
CA SER A 27 13.08 0.07 -15.38
C SER A 27 12.71 1.38 -16.08
N TRP A 28 11.42 1.74 -16.12
CA TRP A 28 10.95 3.02 -16.65
C TRP A 28 11.45 4.25 -15.85
N THR A 29 11.94 4.04 -14.63
CA THR A 29 12.54 5.09 -13.77
C THR A 29 14.03 5.31 -14.05
N LEU A 30 14.72 4.38 -14.71
CA LEU A 30 16.16 4.47 -14.96
C LEU A 30 16.58 5.76 -15.70
N PRO A 31 15.83 6.29 -16.69
CA PRO A 31 16.22 7.51 -17.37
C PRO A 31 16.37 8.72 -16.44
N ILE A 32 15.48 8.88 -15.45
CA ILE A 32 15.56 10.01 -14.51
C ILE A 32 16.69 9.81 -13.50
N PHE A 33 16.93 8.58 -13.04
CA PHE A 33 18.07 8.28 -12.17
C PHE A 33 19.41 8.53 -12.88
N TRP A 34 19.51 8.13 -14.15
CA TRP A 34 20.71 8.37 -14.92
C TRP A 34 20.95 9.86 -15.18
N LYS A 35 19.87 10.63 -15.40
CA LYS A 35 19.95 12.08 -15.51
C LYS A 35 20.43 12.72 -14.22
N GLY A 36 19.83 12.34 -13.08
CA GLY A 36 20.22 12.81 -11.75
C GLY A 36 21.63 12.39 -11.32
N TYR A 37 22.16 11.30 -11.87
CA TYR A 37 23.55 10.90 -11.66
C TYR A 37 24.54 11.82 -12.39
N ARG A 38 24.16 12.38 -13.54
CA ARG A 38 25.04 13.24 -14.36
C ARG A 38 24.95 14.71 -14.01
N HIS A 39 23.77 15.18 -13.64
CA HIS A 39 23.49 16.58 -13.34
C HIS A 39 22.42 16.68 -12.24
N ASP A 40 22.43 17.78 -11.50
CA ASP A 40 21.38 18.05 -10.52
C ASP A 40 20.02 18.18 -11.21
N LEU A 41 18.99 17.56 -10.62
CA LEU A 41 17.65 17.54 -11.18
C LEU A 41 16.91 18.85 -10.92
N GLU A 42 16.37 19.45 -11.97
CA GLU A 42 15.55 20.66 -11.88
C GLU A 42 14.04 20.36 -12.05
N VAL A 43 13.19 21.33 -11.71
CA VAL A 43 11.71 21.18 -11.81
C VAL A 43 11.25 20.91 -13.25
N GLY A 44 11.99 21.41 -14.25
CA GLY A 44 11.75 21.16 -15.67
C GLY A 44 12.05 19.73 -16.10
N ASP A 45 12.87 19.00 -15.35
CA ASP A 45 13.25 17.62 -15.66
C ASP A 45 12.20 16.59 -15.22
N LEU A 46 11.26 17.02 -14.37
CA LEU A 46 10.22 16.17 -13.83
C LEU A 46 9.12 15.91 -14.85
N PHE A 47 8.68 14.65 -14.92
CA PHE A 47 7.57 14.26 -15.76
C PHE A 47 6.22 14.79 -15.26
N GLU A 48 5.27 14.91 -16.18
CA GLU A 48 3.88 15.17 -15.82
C GLU A 48 3.31 14.02 -14.95
N PRO A 49 2.45 14.31 -13.95
CA PRO A 49 1.71 13.27 -13.25
C PRO A 49 0.86 12.41 -14.20
N LEU A 50 0.73 11.12 -13.89
CA LEU A 50 -0.20 10.24 -14.58
C LEU A 50 -1.63 10.80 -14.51
N LYS A 51 -2.46 10.54 -15.53
CA LYS A 51 -3.84 11.05 -15.60
C LYS A 51 -4.65 10.68 -14.34
N GLU A 52 -4.47 9.46 -13.84
CA GLU A 52 -5.10 8.96 -12.62
C GLU A 52 -4.58 9.61 -11.32
N HIS A 53 -3.46 10.33 -11.36
CA HIS A 53 -2.86 11.04 -10.24
C HIS A 53 -3.18 12.54 -10.25
N LYS A 54 -3.86 13.05 -11.29
CA LYS A 54 -4.20 14.48 -11.40
C LYS A 54 -5.28 14.86 -10.40
N SER A 55 -5.09 16.00 -9.73
CA SER A 55 -6.01 16.53 -8.72
C SER A 55 -7.39 16.86 -9.27
N THR A 56 -7.49 17.29 -10.52
CA THR A 56 -8.77 17.52 -11.20
C THR A 56 -9.58 16.23 -11.30
N TYR A 57 -8.98 15.18 -11.88
CA TYR A 57 -9.62 13.87 -12.01
C TYR A 57 -10.02 13.26 -10.66
N LEU A 58 -9.09 13.22 -9.70
CA LEU A 58 -9.34 12.65 -8.38
C LEU A 58 -10.36 13.47 -7.59
N GLY A 59 -10.25 14.79 -7.61
CA GLY A 59 -11.16 15.71 -6.95
C GLY A 59 -12.59 15.59 -7.49
N ASP A 60 -12.76 15.56 -8.82
CA ASP A 60 -14.07 15.42 -9.46
C ASP A 60 -14.70 14.05 -9.15
N LYS A 61 -13.90 12.98 -9.22
CA LYS A 61 -14.33 11.61 -8.90
C LYS A 61 -14.83 11.52 -7.45
N PHE A 62 -14.06 12.06 -6.50
CA PHE A 62 -14.43 12.05 -5.08
C PHE A 62 -15.61 12.99 -4.78
N GLU A 63 -15.69 14.18 -5.39
CA GLU A 63 -16.80 15.12 -5.15
C GLU A 63 -18.13 14.51 -5.58
N LYS A 64 -18.15 13.80 -6.71
CA LYS A 64 -19.35 13.09 -7.17
C LYS A 64 -19.86 12.09 -6.14
N VAL A 65 -18.99 11.16 -5.71
CA VAL A 65 -19.35 10.09 -4.75
C VAL A 65 -19.66 10.67 -3.37
N TRP A 66 -18.95 11.70 -2.94
CA TRP A 66 -19.24 12.42 -1.70
C TRP A 66 -20.64 13.03 -1.71
N ASN A 67 -21.04 13.70 -2.80
CA ASN A 67 -22.37 14.29 -2.93
C ASN A 67 -23.48 13.22 -2.94
N GLU A 68 -23.22 12.04 -3.50
CA GLU A 68 -24.13 10.90 -3.45
C GLU A 68 -24.30 10.37 -2.01
N GLU A 69 -23.19 10.20 -1.27
CA GLU A 69 -23.24 9.78 0.15
C GLU A 69 -23.96 10.83 1.01
N VAL A 70 -23.69 12.13 0.83
CA VAL A 70 -24.40 13.21 1.53
C VAL A 70 -25.90 13.13 1.28
N LYS A 71 -26.34 13.03 0.02
CA LYS A 71 -27.77 12.91 -0.32
C LYS A 71 -28.41 11.68 0.31
N LYS A 72 -27.72 10.54 0.29
CA LYS A 72 -28.18 9.29 0.91
C LYS A 72 -28.32 9.45 2.42
N CYS A 73 -27.32 10.00 3.08
CA CYS A 73 -27.26 10.21 4.52
C CYS A 73 -28.31 11.23 5.02
N SER A 74 -28.59 12.30 4.26
CA SER A 74 -29.66 13.25 4.58
C SER A 74 -31.04 12.59 4.63
N ARG A 75 -31.33 11.60 3.77
CA ARG A 75 -32.62 10.89 3.78
C ARG A 75 -32.81 10.01 5.02
N ILE A 76 -31.73 9.45 5.54
CA ILE A 76 -31.74 8.53 6.68
C ILE A 76 -31.31 9.21 7.99
N LYS A 77 -31.18 10.54 8.01
CA LYS A 77 -30.71 11.36 9.16
C LYS A 77 -29.43 10.83 9.80
N LYS A 78 -28.47 10.41 8.98
CA LYS A 78 -27.15 9.94 9.41
C LYS A 78 -26.07 10.88 8.90
N ASP A 79 -24.91 10.91 9.55
CA ASP A 79 -23.77 11.67 9.05
C ASP A 79 -23.08 10.95 7.87
N PRO A 80 -22.67 11.69 6.83
CA PRO A 80 -21.89 11.15 5.72
C PRO A 80 -20.49 10.73 6.20
N SER A 81 -19.96 9.65 5.63
CA SER A 81 -18.64 9.12 6.01
C SER A 81 -17.66 9.16 4.85
N PHE A 82 -16.51 9.80 5.06
CA PHE A 82 -15.44 9.87 4.06
C PHE A 82 -14.82 8.49 3.79
N LEU A 83 -14.74 7.63 4.81
CA LEU A 83 -14.26 6.26 4.66
C LEU A 83 -15.09 5.47 3.65
N LYS A 84 -16.41 5.63 3.64
CA LYS A 84 -17.27 4.99 2.63
C LYS A 84 -17.00 5.50 1.23
N VAL A 85 -16.65 6.78 1.07
CA VAL A 85 -16.27 7.34 -0.24
C VAL A 85 -14.95 6.72 -0.71
N ILE A 86 -13.96 6.59 0.18
CA ILE A 86 -12.71 5.88 -0.12
C ILE A 86 -13.01 4.45 -0.58
N ILE A 87 -13.82 3.70 0.19
CA ILE A 87 -14.19 2.32 -0.14
C ILE A 87 -14.96 2.25 -1.47
N ALA A 88 -15.88 3.17 -1.73
CA ALA A 88 -16.61 3.20 -2.99
C ALA A 88 -15.71 3.51 -4.19
N VAL A 89 -14.67 4.31 -4.01
CA VAL A 89 -13.78 4.73 -5.10
C VAL A 89 -12.61 3.76 -5.34
N PHE A 90 -12.03 3.20 -4.28
CA PHE A 90 -10.81 2.39 -4.32
C PHE A 90 -10.94 1.02 -3.66
N GLY A 91 -12.12 0.64 -3.15
CA GLY A 91 -12.30 -0.59 -2.37
C GLY A 91 -11.90 -1.86 -3.13
N TRP A 92 -12.14 -1.92 -4.44
CA TRP A 92 -11.69 -3.06 -5.25
C TRP A 92 -10.17 -3.11 -5.42
N GLU A 93 -9.52 -1.96 -5.64
CA GLU A 93 -8.04 -1.88 -5.72
C GLU A 93 -7.42 -2.29 -4.38
N ILE A 94 -7.94 -1.76 -3.27
CA ILE A 94 -7.51 -2.11 -1.90
C ILE A 94 -7.71 -3.60 -1.65
N LEU A 95 -8.86 -4.17 -2.01
CA LEU A 95 -9.11 -5.60 -1.84
C LEU A 95 -8.14 -6.45 -2.67
N ALA A 96 -7.90 -6.08 -3.93
CA ALA A 96 -6.98 -6.80 -4.80
C ALA A 96 -5.54 -6.80 -4.25
N TYR A 97 -5.06 -5.67 -3.74
CA TYR A 97 -3.76 -5.59 -3.06
C TYR A 97 -3.75 -6.41 -1.76
N GLY A 98 -4.86 -6.45 -1.01
CA GLY A 98 -5.00 -7.30 0.15
C GLY A 98 -4.90 -8.79 -0.15
N ILE A 99 -5.53 -9.25 -1.23
CA ILE A 99 -5.43 -10.64 -1.70
C ILE A 99 -4.00 -10.96 -2.13
N LEU A 100 -3.35 -10.05 -2.87
CA LEU A 100 -1.96 -10.22 -3.28
C LEU A 100 -1.03 -10.37 -2.07
N LEU A 101 -1.17 -9.49 -1.07
CA LEU A 101 -0.37 -9.57 0.15
C LEU A 101 -0.67 -10.84 0.95
N PHE A 102 -1.94 -11.25 1.03
CA PHE A 102 -2.33 -12.50 1.68
C PHE A 102 -1.64 -13.71 1.05
N VAL A 103 -1.63 -13.81 -0.29
CA VAL A 103 -0.93 -14.90 -0.98
C VAL A 103 0.58 -14.85 -0.69
N ALA A 104 1.19 -13.67 -0.72
CA ALA A 104 2.62 -13.52 -0.45
C ALA A 104 2.99 -13.92 1.01
N GLU A 105 2.25 -13.41 1.99
CA GLU A 105 2.57 -13.58 3.42
C GLU A 105 2.06 -14.88 4.04
N ILE A 106 0.89 -15.38 3.61
CA ILE A 106 0.32 -16.61 4.18
C ILE A 106 0.73 -17.83 3.37
N ILE A 107 0.71 -17.77 2.04
CA ILE A 107 0.97 -18.95 1.22
C ILE A 107 2.47 -19.09 0.95
N LEU A 108 3.08 -18.10 0.28
CA LEU A 108 4.46 -18.22 -0.19
C LEU A 108 5.46 -18.21 0.96
N ARG A 109 5.29 -17.30 1.92
CA ARG A 109 6.21 -17.17 3.05
C ARG A 109 6.17 -18.37 3.99
N ILE A 110 5.01 -18.99 4.21
CA ILE A 110 4.89 -20.20 5.05
C ILE A 110 5.32 -21.46 4.29
N ALA A 111 5.16 -21.50 2.97
CA ALA A 111 5.66 -22.61 2.16
C ALA A 111 7.20 -22.72 2.18
N GLN A 112 7.92 -21.60 2.28
CA GLN A 112 9.40 -21.58 2.32
C GLN A 112 10.01 -22.48 3.42
N PRO A 113 9.67 -22.33 4.72
CA PRO A 113 10.22 -23.20 5.76
C PRO A 113 9.76 -24.65 5.62
N LEU A 114 8.58 -24.93 5.05
CA LEU A 114 8.13 -26.31 4.79
C LEU A 114 8.98 -26.99 3.70
N PHE A 115 9.24 -26.30 2.60
CA PHE A 115 10.14 -26.79 1.57
C PHE A 115 11.57 -26.92 2.10
N LEU A 116 12.03 -25.98 2.93
CA LEU A 116 13.33 -26.08 3.58
C LEU A 116 13.41 -27.30 4.50
N GLY A 117 12.36 -27.59 5.27
CA GLY A 117 12.28 -28.79 6.10
C GLY A 117 12.41 -30.07 5.28
N GLY A 118 11.67 -30.17 4.17
CA GLY A 118 11.78 -31.32 3.24
C GLY A 118 13.15 -31.44 2.58
N LEU A 119 13.80 -30.31 2.26
CA LEU A 119 15.16 -30.31 1.73
C LEU A 119 16.19 -30.76 2.77
N ILE A 120 16.06 -30.33 4.03
CA ILE A 120 16.92 -30.75 5.13
C ILE A 120 16.74 -32.25 5.41
N ASP A 121 15.50 -32.75 5.34
CA ASP A 121 15.21 -34.17 5.58
C ASP A 121 15.95 -35.08 4.59
N HIS A 122 16.23 -34.66 3.36
CA HIS A 122 17.06 -35.42 2.42
C HIS A 122 18.46 -35.75 2.95
N PHE A 123 19.02 -34.90 3.81
CA PHE A 123 20.35 -35.07 4.37
C PHE A 123 20.38 -35.86 5.68
N THR A 124 19.23 -36.32 6.18
CA THR A 124 19.18 -37.15 7.39
C THR A 124 19.58 -38.60 7.08
N PRO A 125 20.26 -39.31 8.01
CA PRO A 125 20.77 -40.67 7.75
C PRO A 125 19.70 -41.70 7.35
N GLU A 126 18.45 -41.51 7.81
CA GLU A 126 17.31 -42.41 7.55
C GLU A 126 16.31 -41.83 6.55
N SER A 127 16.73 -40.84 5.76
CA SER A 127 15.84 -40.14 4.84
C SER A 127 15.23 -41.07 3.80
N LYS A 128 13.92 -40.90 3.58
CA LYS A 128 13.20 -41.50 2.45
C LYS A 128 13.08 -40.55 1.26
N VAL A 129 13.56 -39.32 1.40
CA VAL A 129 13.44 -38.28 0.38
C VAL A 129 14.45 -38.54 -0.73
N SER A 130 13.95 -38.72 -1.95
CA SER A 130 14.78 -38.91 -3.13
C SER A 130 15.52 -37.63 -3.54
N LYS A 131 16.60 -37.78 -4.30
CA LYS A 131 17.34 -36.63 -4.87
C LYS A 131 16.46 -35.75 -5.76
N TYR A 132 15.48 -36.34 -6.46
CA TYR A 132 14.52 -35.61 -7.28
C TYR A 132 13.60 -34.72 -6.43
N GLU A 133 13.04 -35.26 -5.34
CA GLU A 133 12.22 -34.50 -4.39
C GLU A 133 13.01 -33.37 -3.73
N ALA A 134 14.28 -33.61 -3.37
CA ALA A 134 15.16 -32.58 -2.86
C ALA A 134 15.33 -31.41 -3.86
N TYR A 135 15.49 -31.70 -5.17
CA TYR A 135 15.52 -30.67 -6.19
C TYR A 135 14.19 -29.92 -6.34
N LEU A 136 13.05 -30.60 -6.19
CA LEU A 136 11.74 -29.93 -6.18
C LEU A 136 11.60 -28.99 -4.98
N TYR A 137 12.01 -29.39 -3.79
CA TYR A 137 12.01 -28.53 -2.61
C TYR A 137 12.92 -27.31 -2.79
N ALA A 138 14.16 -27.51 -3.25
CA ALA A 138 15.08 -26.41 -3.52
C ALA A 138 14.52 -25.42 -4.56
N THR A 139 13.92 -25.94 -5.63
CA THR A 139 13.26 -25.12 -6.66
C THR A 139 12.06 -24.37 -6.08
N GLY A 140 11.27 -25.01 -5.24
CA GLY A 140 10.14 -24.40 -4.53
C GLY A 140 10.57 -23.21 -3.68
N ILE A 141 11.66 -23.33 -2.91
CA ILE A 141 12.23 -22.23 -2.12
C ILE A 141 12.59 -21.04 -3.01
N ILE A 142 13.30 -21.29 -4.12
CA ILE A 142 13.71 -20.25 -5.07
C ILE A 142 12.49 -19.56 -5.69
N LEU A 143 11.51 -20.33 -6.16
CA LEU A 143 10.29 -19.79 -6.77
C LEU A 143 9.46 -18.97 -5.78
N CYS A 144 9.25 -19.48 -4.56
CA CYS A 144 8.54 -18.73 -3.50
C CYS A 144 9.26 -17.40 -3.19
N SER A 145 10.59 -17.41 -3.16
CA SER A 145 11.39 -16.20 -2.90
C SER A 145 11.26 -15.20 -4.05
N ALA A 146 11.42 -15.67 -5.30
CA ALA A 146 11.33 -14.82 -6.48
C ALA A 146 9.93 -14.20 -6.64
N ILE A 147 8.86 -15.01 -6.51
CA ILE A 147 7.48 -14.53 -6.64
C ILE A 147 7.15 -13.53 -5.54
N THR A 148 7.59 -13.78 -4.29
CA THR A 148 7.40 -12.84 -3.19
C THR A 148 8.05 -11.49 -3.50
N VAL A 149 9.32 -11.46 -3.93
CA VAL A 149 10.02 -10.20 -4.24
C VAL A 149 9.37 -9.47 -5.41
N LEU A 150 9.02 -10.19 -6.47
CA LEU A 150 8.36 -9.63 -7.66
C LEU A 150 6.96 -9.10 -7.36
N SER A 151 6.27 -9.64 -6.36
CA SER A 151 4.93 -9.19 -5.96
C SER A 151 4.96 -8.04 -4.96
N MET A 152 5.93 -8.06 -4.03
CA MET A 152 5.99 -7.11 -2.91
C MET A 152 6.26 -5.67 -3.35
N HIS A 153 7.17 -5.44 -4.30
CA HIS A 153 7.50 -4.09 -4.73
C HIS A 153 6.34 -3.41 -5.49
N PRO A 154 5.68 -4.06 -6.47
CA PRO A 154 4.45 -3.54 -7.07
C PRO A 154 3.32 -3.34 -6.06
N TYR A 155 3.16 -4.26 -5.10
CA TYR A 155 2.19 -4.10 -4.01
C TYR A 155 2.44 -2.81 -3.23
N MET A 156 3.68 -2.60 -2.75
CA MET A 156 4.05 -1.41 -1.98
C MET A 156 3.82 -0.13 -2.77
N MET A 157 4.24 -0.10 -4.05
CA MET A 157 4.00 1.05 -4.92
C MET A 157 2.50 1.32 -5.11
N GLY A 158 1.71 0.27 -5.31
CA GLY A 158 0.27 0.34 -5.48
C GLY A 158 -0.44 0.93 -4.27
N ILE A 159 -0.12 0.41 -3.07
CA ILE A 159 -0.68 0.89 -1.81
C ILE A 159 -0.27 2.34 -1.51
N MET A 160 0.99 2.70 -1.73
CA MET A 160 1.44 4.10 -1.58
C MET A 160 0.71 5.04 -2.56
N HIS A 161 0.46 4.60 -3.80
CA HIS A 161 -0.35 5.37 -4.75
C HIS A 161 -1.80 5.56 -4.27
N ILE A 162 -2.43 4.55 -3.66
CA ILE A 162 -3.77 4.71 -3.07
C ILE A 162 -3.77 5.80 -2.00
N GLY A 163 -2.83 5.75 -1.05
CA GLY A 163 -2.69 6.77 -0.01
C GLY A 163 -2.54 8.18 -0.58
N MET A 164 -1.61 8.33 -1.54
CA MET A 164 -1.39 9.59 -2.24
C MET A 164 -2.65 10.08 -2.97
N LYS A 165 -3.35 9.19 -3.70
CA LYS A 165 -4.58 9.54 -4.45
C LYS A 165 -5.67 10.03 -3.50
N VAL A 166 -5.86 9.37 -2.35
CA VAL A 166 -6.83 9.78 -1.32
C VAL A 166 -6.46 11.15 -0.74
N ARG A 167 -5.19 11.38 -0.42
CA ARG A 167 -4.68 12.68 0.05
C ARG A 167 -4.96 13.80 -0.95
N VAL A 168 -4.61 13.60 -2.22
CA VAL A 168 -4.84 14.58 -3.29
C VAL A 168 -6.32 14.90 -3.46
N ALA A 169 -7.19 13.88 -3.43
CA ALA A 169 -8.63 14.08 -3.50
C ALA A 169 -9.17 14.85 -2.29
N ALA A 170 -8.75 14.49 -1.07
CA ALA A 170 -9.13 15.18 0.16
C ALA A 170 -8.75 16.66 0.12
N CYS A 171 -7.51 16.98 -0.26
CA CYS A 171 -7.05 18.37 -0.43
C CYS A 171 -7.92 19.13 -1.44
N SER A 172 -8.22 18.53 -2.59
CA SER A 172 -9.09 19.15 -3.60
C SER A 172 -10.48 19.45 -3.05
N LEU A 173 -11.09 18.51 -2.32
CA LEU A 173 -12.41 18.71 -1.72
C LEU A 173 -12.42 19.79 -0.63
N ILE A 174 -11.44 19.77 0.27
CA ILE A 174 -11.29 20.76 1.34
C ILE A 174 -11.14 22.16 0.72
N TYR A 175 -10.28 22.29 -0.29
CA TYR A 175 -10.07 23.56 -0.99
C TYR A 175 -11.36 24.06 -1.67
N ARG A 176 -12.05 23.21 -2.44
CA ARG A 176 -13.34 23.56 -3.07
C ARG A 176 -14.39 23.94 -2.04
N LYS A 177 -14.41 23.29 -0.87
CA LYS A 177 -15.36 23.59 0.21
C LYS A 177 -15.03 24.92 0.90
N ALA A 178 -13.75 25.18 1.16
CA ALA A 178 -13.29 26.44 1.76
C ALA A 178 -13.67 27.66 0.91
N LEU A 179 -13.55 27.55 -0.42
CA LEU A 179 -13.95 28.62 -1.35
C LEU A 179 -15.47 28.88 -1.40
N LYS A 180 -16.30 27.90 -1.00
CA LYS A 180 -17.76 28.00 -1.03
C LYS A 180 -18.37 28.33 0.35
N LEU A 181 -17.56 28.43 1.40
CA LEU A 181 -18.03 28.66 2.76
C LEU A 181 -18.38 30.15 2.98
N SER A 182 -19.46 30.44 3.71
CA SER A 182 -19.79 31.83 4.07
C SER A 182 -18.77 32.39 5.06
N LYS A 183 -18.58 33.72 5.08
CA LYS A 183 -17.65 34.40 6.01
C LYS A 183 -17.95 34.09 7.48
N THR A 184 -19.22 33.89 7.85
CA THR A 184 -19.66 33.53 9.21
C THR A 184 -19.25 32.11 9.59
N ALA A 185 -19.41 31.13 8.70
CA ALA A 185 -18.97 29.75 8.93
C ALA A 185 -17.43 29.62 8.88
N LEU A 186 -16.77 30.46 8.07
CA LEU A 186 -15.31 30.57 8.02
C LEU A 186 -14.75 31.26 9.26
N GLY A 187 -15.50 32.17 9.89
CA GLY A 187 -15.13 32.75 11.19
C GLY A 187 -15.10 31.72 12.34
N GLN A 188 -15.89 30.65 12.25
CA GLN A 188 -15.89 29.54 13.22
C GLN A 188 -14.80 28.49 12.96
N THR A 189 -14.22 28.46 11.76
CA THR A 189 -13.13 27.54 11.38
C THR A 189 -11.89 28.37 11.08
N THR A 190 -10.93 28.47 12.00
CA THR A 190 -9.79 29.37 11.80
C THR A 190 -9.02 28.96 10.53
N VAL A 191 -8.50 29.93 9.78
CA VAL A 191 -7.64 29.66 8.61
C VAL A 191 -6.52 28.68 8.97
N GLY A 192 -5.99 28.78 10.21
CA GLY A 192 -5.00 27.85 10.75
C GLY A 192 -5.50 26.40 10.87
N GLN A 193 -6.76 26.15 11.25
CA GLN A 193 -7.33 24.81 11.29
C GLN A 193 -7.41 24.18 9.90
N VAL A 194 -7.79 24.94 8.87
CA VAL A 194 -7.82 24.46 7.48
C VAL A 194 -6.41 24.16 6.97
N VAL A 195 -5.44 25.03 7.29
CA VAL A 195 -4.03 24.80 6.95
C VAL A 195 -3.51 23.54 7.64
N ASN A 196 -3.79 23.35 8.94
CA ASN A 196 -3.38 22.16 9.67
C ASN A 196 -3.99 20.88 9.09
N LEU A 197 -5.28 20.92 8.71
CA LEU A 197 -5.95 19.79 8.07
C LEU A 197 -5.25 19.40 6.76
N LEU A 198 -4.86 20.40 5.95
CA LEU A 198 -4.18 20.19 4.67
C LEU A 198 -2.70 19.83 4.81
N SER A 199 -2.03 20.22 5.91
CA SER A 199 -0.60 19.99 6.11
C SER A 199 -0.27 18.77 6.96
N ASN A 200 -1.16 18.34 7.86
CA ASN A 200 -0.89 17.27 8.82
C ASN A 200 -1.86 16.10 8.68
N ASP A 201 -3.17 16.35 8.71
CA ASP A 201 -4.15 15.27 8.78
C ASP A 201 -4.20 14.44 7.49
N VAL A 202 -4.26 15.11 6.34
CA VAL A 202 -4.32 14.41 5.04
C VAL A 202 -3.04 13.63 4.71
N ASN A 203 -1.90 14.03 5.27
CA ASN A 203 -0.63 13.30 5.08
C ASN A 203 -0.64 11.92 5.75
N ARG A 204 -1.48 11.72 6.77
CA ARG A 204 -1.62 10.40 7.41
C ARG A 204 -2.15 9.33 6.45
N PHE A 205 -2.86 9.71 5.39
CA PHE A 205 -3.33 8.77 4.38
C PHE A 205 -2.20 8.10 3.59
N ASP A 206 -1.04 8.76 3.42
CA ASP A 206 0.09 8.16 2.69
C ASP A 206 0.62 6.91 3.41
N ILE A 207 0.53 6.89 4.74
CA ILE A 207 1.07 5.82 5.59
C ILE A 207 -0.03 4.83 6.00
N ALA A 208 -1.27 5.30 6.24
CA ALA A 208 -2.34 4.47 6.79
C ALA A 208 -2.62 3.18 5.99
N PHE A 209 -2.60 3.26 4.64
CA PHE A 209 -2.88 2.10 3.80
C PHE A 209 -1.75 1.05 3.82
N ILE A 210 -0.52 1.43 4.15
CA ILE A 210 0.61 0.49 4.27
C ILE A 210 0.33 -0.53 5.38
N PHE A 211 -0.27 -0.08 6.48
CA PHE A 211 -0.55 -0.91 7.65
C PHE A 211 -1.94 -1.56 7.62
N LEU A 212 -2.84 -1.12 6.75
CA LEU A 212 -4.24 -1.56 6.71
C LEU A 212 -4.38 -3.09 6.62
N HIS A 213 -3.65 -3.73 5.71
CA HIS A 213 -3.75 -5.17 5.53
C HIS A 213 -3.01 -5.96 6.61
N ASN A 214 -2.00 -5.37 7.25
CA ASN A 214 -1.27 -6.00 8.35
C ASN A 214 -2.16 -6.21 9.58
N LEU A 215 -3.21 -5.40 9.76
CA LEU A 215 -4.16 -5.52 10.88
C LEU A 215 -4.86 -6.87 10.95
N TRP A 216 -5.11 -7.51 9.80
CA TRP A 216 -5.80 -8.80 9.75
C TRP A 216 -4.88 -9.94 9.29
N ILE A 217 -3.90 -9.66 8.43
CA ILE A 217 -2.92 -10.67 7.99
C ILE A 217 -2.00 -11.06 9.16
N GLY A 218 -1.49 -10.09 9.94
CA GLY A 218 -0.56 -10.36 11.04
C GLY A 218 -1.11 -11.34 12.09
N PRO A 219 -2.32 -11.10 12.65
CA PRO A 219 -2.93 -12.05 13.57
C PRO A 219 -3.17 -13.43 12.94
N LEU A 220 -3.67 -13.47 11.71
CA LEU A 220 -3.92 -14.73 11.00
C LEU A 220 -2.64 -15.53 10.78
N GLN A 221 -1.58 -14.87 10.29
CA GLN A 221 -0.26 -15.44 10.09
C GLN A 221 0.31 -15.97 11.41
N THR A 222 0.15 -15.22 12.50
CA THR A 222 0.58 -15.62 13.85
C THR A 222 -0.11 -16.91 14.28
N CYS A 223 -1.44 -17.01 14.11
CA CYS A 223 -2.18 -18.23 14.42
C CYS A 223 -1.70 -19.43 13.59
N ILE A 224 -1.50 -19.25 12.29
CA ILE A 224 -1.08 -20.33 11.38
C ILE A 224 0.34 -20.81 11.71
N VAL A 225 1.29 -19.89 11.88
CA VAL A 225 2.68 -20.23 12.23
C VAL A 225 2.74 -20.92 13.60
N THR A 226 1.97 -20.44 14.58
CA THR A 226 1.88 -21.08 15.90
C THR A 226 1.33 -22.50 15.81
N TYR A 227 0.32 -22.73 14.95
CA TYR A 227 -0.20 -24.08 14.70
C TYR A 227 0.88 -25.01 14.11
N PHE A 228 1.65 -24.55 13.13
CA PHE A 228 2.76 -25.35 12.58
C PHE A 228 3.85 -25.63 13.63
N LEU A 229 4.20 -24.64 14.45
CA LEU A 229 5.16 -24.82 15.54
C LEU A 229 4.66 -25.81 16.60
N TRP A 230 3.36 -25.77 16.90
CA TRP A 230 2.72 -26.73 17.81
C TRP A 230 2.88 -28.16 17.30
N GLN A 231 2.65 -28.39 16.00
CA GLN A 231 2.82 -29.71 15.37
C GLN A 231 4.29 -30.17 15.39
N LEU A 232 5.23 -29.25 15.11
CA LEU A 232 6.65 -29.60 14.99
C LEU A 232 7.34 -29.83 16.34
N ILE A 233 7.02 -29.00 17.35
CA ILE A 233 7.69 -29.02 18.66
C ILE A 233 6.88 -29.84 19.69
N GLY A 234 5.61 -30.16 19.40
CA GLY A 234 4.85 -31.16 20.14
C GLY A 234 4.27 -30.71 21.48
N GLY A 235 3.94 -29.42 21.67
CA GLY A 235 3.23 -29.00 22.88
C GLY A 235 3.37 -27.53 23.33
N PRO A 236 3.21 -27.28 24.66
CA PRO A 236 3.15 -25.94 25.26
C PRO A 236 4.38 -25.04 25.03
N ALA A 237 5.54 -25.61 24.70
CA ALA A 237 6.77 -24.84 24.44
C ALA A 237 6.59 -23.83 23.29
N SER A 238 5.83 -24.18 22.26
CA SER A 238 5.48 -23.26 21.16
C SER A 238 4.68 -22.04 21.63
N ILE A 239 3.76 -22.24 22.57
CA ILE A 239 2.92 -21.18 23.16
C ILE A 239 3.76 -20.28 24.07
N ILE A 240 4.70 -20.84 24.84
CA ILE A 240 5.60 -20.05 25.69
C ILE A 240 6.43 -19.09 24.83
N GLY A 241 7.00 -19.57 23.72
CA GLY A 241 7.75 -18.71 22.78
C GLY A 241 6.90 -17.59 22.18
N LEU A 242 5.67 -17.90 21.76
CA LEU A 242 4.72 -16.88 21.28
C LEU A 242 4.42 -15.84 22.37
N PHE A 243 4.12 -16.29 23.58
CA PHE A 243 3.80 -15.40 24.70
C PHE A 243 4.97 -14.48 25.04
N SER A 244 6.21 -14.99 25.02
CA SER A 244 7.42 -14.18 25.18
C SER A 244 7.51 -13.09 24.11
N LEU A 245 7.25 -13.39 22.83
CA LEU A 245 7.26 -12.38 21.77
C LEU A 245 6.17 -11.32 21.94
N LEU A 246 4.95 -11.72 22.37
CA LEU A 246 3.85 -10.78 22.57
C LEU A 246 4.11 -9.81 23.72
N ILE A 247 4.84 -10.22 24.77
CA ILE A 247 5.25 -9.33 25.87
C ILE A 247 6.18 -8.20 25.38
N PHE A 248 6.96 -8.42 24.31
CA PHE A 248 7.82 -7.37 23.75
C PHE A 248 7.04 -6.28 23.01
N ILE A 249 5.82 -6.55 22.53
CA ILE A 249 5.02 -5.56 21.79
C ILE A 249 4.75 -4.28 22.62
N PRO A 250 4.22 -4.35 23.86
CA PRO A 250 4.04 -3.14 24.67
C PRO A 250 5.36 -2.46 25.03
N LEU A 251 6.48 -3.19 25.13
CA LEU A 251 7.80 -2.62 25.38
C LEU A 251 8.32 -1.79 24.19
N GLN A 252 7.96 -2.15 22.95
CA GLN A 252 8.33 -1.40 21.74
C GLN A 252 7.54 -0.10 21.56
N GLY A 253 6.39 0.04 22.22
CA GLY A 253 5.54 1.24 22.18
C GLY A 253 5.77 2.23 23.31
N LEU A 254 6.62 1.89 24.29
CA LEU A 254 7.14 2.75 25.35
C LEU A 254 8.35 3.54 24.84
#